data_AF-A0A3D5ZLM6-F1
#
_entry.id   AF-A0A3D5ZLM6-F1
#
_cell.length_a   1.000
_cell.length_b   1.000
_cell.length_c   1.000
_cell.angle_alpha   90.00
_cell.angle_beta   90.00
_cell.angle_gamma   90.00
#
_symmetry.space_group_name_H-M   'P 1'
#
loop_
_entity.id
_entity.type
_entity.pdbx_description
1 polymer ?
#
loop_
_entity_poly.entity_id
_entity_poly.type
_entity_poly.pdbx_seq_one_letter_code
_entity_poly.pdbx_strand_id
1 'polypeptide(L)'
;MLNPIQSIKVTVVAPDGTRVLNNADGTKEHPIKLEQYGTYAVTYTATDNFGKRAPYYKTISVKETENPRLEVNTKAIGKTYKVGDKIEIPSYTVSDNSGGYNLDVMLICPDNYIVYLLNDNSGEITSCLNAENAKLPSGLLVDKKTFRLNKSGVYTLRFFAYDEFYNCVTVDVTIVVE
;
A
#
# COMPACT_ATOMS: atom_id res chain seq x y z
N MET A 1 -24.00 21.21 -33.77
CA MET A 1 -24.23 22.52 -33.15
C MET A 1 -25.47 22.46 -32.26
N LEU A 2 -25.38 23.00 -31.04
CA LEU A 2 -26.50 23.27 -30.14
C LEU A 2 -27.02 24.68 -30.43
N ASN A 3 -28.33 24.93 -30.37
CA ASN A 3 -28.87 26.26 -30.66
C ASN A 3 -30.27 26.51 -30.07
N PRO A 4 -30.52 27.62 -29.35
CA PRO A 4 -29.69 28.20 -28.29
C PRO A 4 -29.64 27.27 -27.07
N ILE A 5 -28.59 27.38 -26.25
CA ILE A 5 -28.48 26.58 -25.01
C ILE A 5 -29.58 26.99 -24.03
N GLN A 6 -30.37 26.02 -23.61
CA GLN A 6 -31.45 26.17 -22.63
C GLN A 6 -30.94 25.97 -21.20
N SER A 7 -30.09 24.96 -21.01
CA SER A 7 -29.57 24.61 -19.69
C SER A 7 -28.22 23.92 -19.77
N ILE A 8 -27.44 24.05 -18.71
CA ILE A 8 -26.24 23.25 -18.47
C ILE A 8 -26.46 22.53 -17.16
N LYS A 9 -26.28 21.21 -17.16
CA LYS A 9 -26.36 20.38 -15.95
C LYS A 9 -25.00 19.80 -15.64
N VAL A 10 -24.65 19.71 -14.35
CA VAL A 10 -23.43 19.07 -13.88
C VAL A 10 -23.77 17.88 -12.99
N THR A 11 -23.07 16.77 -13.22
CA THR A 11 -23.12 15.56 -12.40
C THR A 11 -21.70 15.17 -12.03
N VAL A 12 -21.48 14.86 -10.75
CA VAL A 12 -20.21 14.39 -10.21
C VAL A 12 -20.44 13.02 -9.59
N VAL A 13 -19.68 12.03 -10.05
CA VAL A 13 -19.73 10.64 -9.61
C VAL A 13 -18.42 10.31 -8.89
N ALA A 14 -18.51 9.78 -7.68
CA ALA A 14 -17.41 9.30 -6.86
C ALA A 14 -16.83 7.96 -7.36
N PRO A 15 -15.64 7.55 -6.89
CA PRO A 15 -15.00 6.30 -7.29
C PRO A 15 -15.88 5.05 -7.10
N ASP A 16 -16.68 5.02 -6.04
CA ASP A 16 -17.65 3.95 -5.74
C ASP A 16 -18.94 4.00 -6.59
N GLY A 17 -19.09 5.00 -7.47
CA GLY A 17 -20.28 5.23 -8.29
C GLY A 17 -21.35 6.12 -7.65
N THR A 18 -21.15 6.57 -6.40
CA THR A 18 -22.06 7.48 -5.71
C THR A 18 -22.13 8.83 -6.41
N ARG A 19 -23.34 9.35 -6.64
CA ARG A 19 -23.52 10.70 -7.22
C ARG A 19 -23.40 11.76 -6.14
N VAL A 20 -22.22 12.36 -5.99
CA VAL A 20 -21.97 13.51 -5.10
C VAL A 20 -22.76 14.74 -5.54
N LEU A 21 -22.93 14.91 -6.84
CA LEU A 21 -23.77 15.94 -7.43
C LEU A 21 -24.56 15.32 -8.58
N ASN A 22 -25.87 15.57 -8.65
CA ASN A 22 -26.75 14.90 -9.61
C ASN A 22 -27.59 15.93 -10.39
N ASN A 23 -27.26 16.14 -11.67
CA ASN A 23 -27.96 17.07 -12.56
C ASN A 23 -28.18 18.47 -11.95
N ALA A 24 -27.20 18.98 -11.21
CA ALA A 24 -27.24 20.31 -10.64
C ALA A 24 -27.05 21.38 -11.71
N ASP A 25 -27.35 22.64 -11.39
CA ASP A 25 -27.18 23.76 -12.30
C ASP A 25 -25.69 23.99 -12.63
N GLY A 26 -25.27 23.65 -13.85
CA GLY A 26 -23.88 23.73 -14.28
C GLY A 26 -23.37 25.15 -14.53
N THR A 27 -24.21 26.18 -14.39
CA THR A 27 -23.79 27.59 -14.47
C THR A 27 -23.57 28.22 -13.08
N LYS A 28 -23.69 27.44 -12.01
CA LYS A 28 -23.49 27.89 -10.62
C LYS A 28 -22.39 27.09 -9.96
N GLU A 29 -21.78 27.69 -8.94
CA GLU A 29 -20.85 27.00 -8.07
C GLU A 29 -21.61 26.05 -7.12
N HIS A 30 -21.05 24.86 -6.93
CA HIS A 30 -21.56 23.87 -5.98
C HIS A 30 -20.39 23.39 -5.12
N PRO A 31 -20.42 23.62 -3.79
CA PRO A 31 -19.43 23.00 -2.91
C PRO A 31 -19.68 21.49 -2.90
N ILE A 32 -18.64 20.72 -3.17
CA ILE A 32 -18.66 19.26 -3.08
C ILE A 32 -17.59 18.82 -2.09
N LYS A 33 -17.88 17.77 -1.33
CA LYS A 33 -16.90 17.12 -0.47
C LYS A 33 -16.39 15.87 -1.19
N LEU A 34 -15.07 15.69 -1.20
CA LEU A 34 -14.41 14.54 -1.77
C LEU A 34 -13.91 13.67 -0.62
N GLU A 35 -14.72 12.68 -0.23
CA GLU A 35 -14.45 11.84 0.94
C GLU A 35 -13.72 10.53 0.61
N GLN A 36 -13.46 10.27 -0.67
CA GLN A 36 -12.85 9.03 -1.14
C GLN A 36 -11.61 9.34 -1.97
N TYR A 37 -10.58 8.52 -1.79
CA TYR A 37 -9.45 8.48 -2.72
C TYR A 37 -9.89 7.87 -4.05
N GLY A 38 -9.30 8.34 -5.15
CA GLY A 38 -9.58 7.84 -6.49
C GLY A 38 -10.01 8.93 -7.48
N THR A 39 -10.66 8.50 -8.55
CA THR A 39 -11.06 9.38 -9.66
C THR A 39 -12.55 9.66 -9.61
N TYR A 40 -12.91 10.93 -9.47
CA TYR A 40 -14.27 11.41 -9.62
C TYR A 40 -14.52 11.77 -11.09
N ALA A 41 -15.62 11.29 -11.65
CA ALA A 41 -16.07 11.65 -12.98
C ALA A 41 -17.01 12.85 -12.93
N VAL A 42 -16.66 13.92 -13.63
CA VAL A 42 -17.47 15.13 -13.75
C VAL A 42 -18.01 15.21 -15.17
N THR A 43 -19.33 15.29 -15.31
CA THR A 43 -20.01 15.42 -16.61
C THR A 43 -20.85 16.68 -16.62
N TYR A 44 -20.50 17.61 -17.51
CA TYR A 44 -21.35 18.74 -17.88
C TYR A 44 -22.19 18.34 -19.08
N THR A 45 -23.50 18.58 -19.05
CA THR A 45 -24.40 18.31 -20.16
C THR A 45 -25.11 19.61 -20.54
N ALA A 46 -24.74 20.19 -21.69
CA ALA A 46 -25.48 21.30 -22.27
C ALA A 46 -26.68 20.76 -23.05
N THR A 47 -27.85 21.34 -22.84
CA THR A 47 -29.09 21.02 -23.56
C THR A 47 -29.59 22.28 -24.25
N ASP A 48 -29.90 22.21 -25.54
CA ASP A 48 -30.52 23.32 -26.27
C ASP A 48 -32.05 23.35 -26.16
N ASN A 49 -32.68 24.41 -26.67
CA ASN A 49 -34.14 24.58 -26.63
C ASN A 49 -34.90 23.50 -27.43
N PHE A 50 -34.22 22.74 -28.29
CA PHE A 50 -34.79 21.62 -29.04
C PHE A 50 -34.54 20.26 -28.35
N GLY A 51 -33.97 20.27 -27.14
CA GLY A 51 -33.70 19.07 -26.35
C GLY A 51 -32.43 18.31 -26.76
N LYS A 52 -31.63 18.83 -27.70
CA LYS A 52 -30.37 18.21 -28.10
C LYS A 52 -29.34 18.39 -26.99
N ARG A 53 -28.58 17.32 -26.72
CA ARG A 53 -27.60 17.29 -25.62
C ARG A 53 -26.17 17.13 -26.13
N ALA A 54 -25.24 17.80 -25.47
CA ALA A 54 -23.81 17.59 -25.66
C ALA A 54 -23.10 17.46 -24.30
N PRO A 55 -22.45 16.32 -24.02
CA PRO A 55 -21.67 16.15 -22.80
C PRO A 55 -20.25 16.72 -22.96
N TYR A 56 -19.68 17.17 -21.84
CA TYR A 56 -18.28 17.50 -21.68
C TYR A 56 -17.76 16.87 -20.39
N TYR A 57 -16.64 16.15 -20.49
CA TYR A 57 -16.11 15.32 -19.42
C TYR A 57 -14.88 15.95 -18.77
N LYS A 58 -14.79 15.84 -17.46
CA LYS A 58 -13.64 16.19 -16.62
C LYS A 58 -13.44 15.11 -15.57
N THR A 59 -12.24 15.05 -15.02
CA THR A 59 -11.91 14.17 -13.90
C THR A 59 -11.29 14.99 -12.78
N ILE A 60 -11.53 14.56 -11.54
CA ILE A 60 -10.83 15.04 -10.35
C ILE A 60 -10.14 13.83 -9.73
N SER A 61 -8.83 13.93 -9.49
CA SER A 61 -8.06 12.87 -8.85
C SER A 61 -7.75 13.28 -7.42
N VAL A 62 -8.23 12.48 -6.47
CA VAL A 62 -7.89 12.57 -5.05
C VAL A 62 -6.90 11.46 -4.77
N LYS A 63 -5.70 11.80 -4.31
CA LYS A 63 -4.63 10.85 -4.10
C LYS A 63 -4.34 10.75 -2.61
N GLU A 64 -4.08 9.54 -2.15
CA GLU A 64 -3.38 9.36 -0.90
C GLU A 64 -1.87 9.45 -1.15
N THR A 65 -1.16 10.17 -0.29
CA THR A 65 0.28 10.43 -0.37
C THR A 65 1.02 10.22 0.95
N GLU A 66 0.30 9.92 2.03
CA GLU A 66 0.91 9.62 3.33
C GLU A 66 1.42 8.17 3.34
N ASN A 67 2.64 7.96 3.84
CA ASN A 67 3.20 6.62 4.00
C ASN A 67 2.68 5.97 5.29
N PRO A 68 2.66 4.63 5.35
CA PRO A 68 2.50 3.93 6.61
C PRO A 68 3.58 4.33 7.62
N ARG A 69 3.23 4.32 8.90
CA ARG A 69 4.18 4.45 10.01
C ARG A 69 4.59 3.06 10.47
N LEU A 70 5.89 2.77 10.34
CA LEU A 70 6.52 1.50 10.74
C LEU A 70 7.54 1.72 11.86
N GLU A 71 7.41 0.99 12.96
CA GLU A 71 8.42 0.94 14.03
C GLU A 71 8.92 -0.50 14.21
N VAL A 72 10.23 -0.69 14.30
CA VAL A 72 10.87 -2.01 14.47
C VAL A 72 11.75 -1.99 15.73
N ASN A 73 11.53 -2.92 16.65
CA ASN A 73 12.31 -3.02 17.88
C ASN A 73 13.57 -3.88 17.69
N THR A 74 14.66 -3.23 17.29
CA THR A 74 15.92 -3.89 16.99
C THR A 74 16.81 -4.19 18.20
N LYS A 75 16.34 -3.96 19.44
CA LYS A 75 17.17 -4.11 20.65
C LYS A 75 17.71 -5.53 20.86
N ALA A 76 16.99 -6.55 20.40
CA ALA A 76 17.39 -7.94 20.50
C ALA A 76 18.38 -8.37 19.40
N ILE A 77 18.63 -7.53 18.40
CA ILE A 77 19.57 -7.82 17.32
C ILE A 77 20.99 -7.43 17.77
N GLY A 78 21.86 -8.42 17.82
CA GLY A 78 23.28 -8.28 18.09
C GLY A 78 24.02 -7.60 16.95
N LYS A 79 25.21 -7.06 17.25
CA LYS A 79 26.06 -6.41 16.24
C LYS A 79 26.81 -7.40 15.34
N THR A 80 27.11 -8.58 15.87
CA THR A 80 27.91 -9.63 15.23
C THR A 80 27.37 -11.00 15.62
N TYR A 81 27.36 -11.93 14.68
CA TYR A 81 26.91 -13.31 14.83
C TYR A 81 27.93 -14.26 14.23
N LYS A 82 27.80 -15.56 14.52
CA LYS A 82 28.56 -16.62 13.90
C LYS A 82 27.70 -17.40 12.92
N VAL A 83 28.33 -18.02 11.94
CA VAL A 83 27.64 -18.96 11.05
C VAL A 83 26.94 -20.05 11.88
N GLY A 84 25.65 -20.24 11.61
CA GLY A 84 24.78 -21.19 12.30
C GLY A 84 23.94 -20.59 13.43
N ASP A 85 24.18 -19.34 13.82
CA ASP A 85 23.37 -18.63 14.81
C ASP A 85 21.92 -18.49 14.35
N LYS A 86 21.03 -18.45 15.33
CA LYS A 86 19.58 -18.33 15.15
C LYS A 86 19.13 -16.92 15.46
N ILE A 87 18.23 -16.39 14.66
CA ILE A 87 17.66 -15.05 14.85
C ILE A 87 16.13 -15.15 14.84
N GLU A 88 15.51 -14.49 15.81
CA GLU A 88 14.08 -14.21 15.83
C GLU A 88 13.82 -12.88 15.10
N ILE A 89 12.73 -12.81 14.34
CA ILE A 89 12.32 -11.55 13.70
C ILE A 89 11.99 -10.52 14.81
N PRO A 90 12.61 -9.33 14.82
CA PRO A 90 12.26 -8.23 15.71
C PRO A 90 10.76 -7.96 15.75
N SER A 91 10.23 -7.63 16.93
CA SER A 91 8.85 -7.14 17.00
C SER A 91 8.72 -5.80 16.30
N TYR A 92 7.54 -5.54 15.74
CA TYR A 92 7.26 -4.34 14.97
C TYR A 92 5.82 -3.87 15.20
N THR A 93 5.54 -2.63 14.83
CA THR A 93 4.20 -2.05 14.73
C THR A 93 4.05 -1.32 13.41
N VAL A 94 2.89 -1.46 12.78
CA VAL A 94 2.53 -0.72 11.56
C VAL A 94 1.16 -0.08 11.77
N SER A 95 1.03 1.16 11.33
CA SER A 95 -0.24 1.89 11.29
C SER A 95 -0.31 2.73 10.04
N ASP A 96 -1.49 2.84 9.44
CA ASP A 96 -1.73 3.64 8.25
C ASP A 96 -3.04 4.45 8.41
N ASN A 97 -3.14 5.60 7.75
CA ASN A 97 -4.29 6.50 7.81
C ASN A 97 -5.34 6.22 6.72
N SER A 98 -4.95 5.52 5.65
CA SER A 98 -5.75 5.30 4.44
C SER A 98 -6.58 4.02 4.50
N GLY A 99 -6.30 3.14 5.45
CA GLY A 99 -7.04 1.90 5.66
C GLY A 99 -6.13 0.80 6.20
N GLY A 100 -6.01 -0.28 5.44
CA GLY A 100 -5.12 -1.40 5.76
C GLY A 100 -3.69 -1.16 5.29
N TYR A 101 -2.76 -1.90 5.88
CA TYR A 101 -1.37 -1.98 5.45
C TYR A 101 -1.00 -3.42 5.08
N ASN A 102 0.06 -3.54 4.27
CA ASN A 102 0.82 -4.76 4.10
C ASN A 102 2.25 -4.51 4.61
N LEU A 103 2.85 -5.53 5.23
CA LEU A 103 4.27 -5.54 5.59
C LEU A 103 4.89 -6.84 5.09
N ASP A 104 5.91 -6.73 4.26
CA ASP A 104 6.78 -7.83 3.90
C ASP A 104 8.06 -7.78 4.73
N VAL A 105 8.41 -8.90 5.36
CA VAL A 105 9.70 -9.08 6.02
C VAL A 105 10.56 -10.01 5.17
N MET A 106 11.72 -9.51 4.77
CA MET A 106 12.65 -10.20 3.88
C MET A 106 14.04 -10.28 4.50
N LEU A 107 14.74 -11.36 4.22
CA LEU A 107 16.18 -11.48 4.47
C LEU A 107 16.93 -11.40 3.15
N ILE A 108 17.76 -10.38 2.99
CA ILE A 108 18.71 -10.26 1.89
C ILE A 108 20.02 -10.89 2.36
N CYS A 109 20.40 -12.00 1.73
CA CYS A 109 21.62 -12.74 2.05
C CYS A 109 22.88 -12.03 1.50
N PRO A 110 24.10 -12.41 1.97
CA PRO A 110 25.35 -11.82 1.49
C PRO A 110 25.61 -11.96 -0.01
N ASP A 111 24.97 -12.93 -0.67
CA ASP A 111 25.01 -13.17 -2.12
C ASP A 111 23.87 -12.48 -2.87
N ASN A 112 23.17 -11.54 -2.23
CA ASN A 112 21.97 -10.85 -2.72
C ASN A 112 20.76 -11.75 -2.99
N TYR A 113 20.79 -13.00 -2.57
CA TYR A 113 19.60 -13.85 -2.60
C TYR A 113 18.58 -13.32 -1.59
N ILE A 114 17.36 -13.03 -2.04
CA ILE A 114 16.27 -12.54 -1.19
C ILE A 114 15.41 -13.70 -0.74
N VAL A 115 15.20 -13.80 0.57
CA VAL A 115 14.30 -14.76 1.20
C VAL A 115 13.12 -14.02 1.80
N TYR A 116 11.90 -14.38 1.40
CA TYR A 116 10.69 -13.91 2.07
C TYR A 116 10.48 -14.69 3.37
N LEU A 117 10.32 -13.97 4.49
CA LEU A 117 10.17 -14.58 5.81
C LEU A 117 8.72 -14.57 6.29
N LEU A 118 8.01 -13.45 6.15
CA LEU A 118 6.58 -13.34 6.42
C LEU A 118 5.96 -12.17 5.66
N ASN A 119 4.64 -12.22 5.54
CA ASN A 119 3.77 -11.12 5.15
C ASN A 119 2.75 -10.89 6.27
N ASP A 120 2.50 -9.62 6.60
CA ASP A 120 1.49 -9.19 7.55
C ASP A 120 0.52 -8.25 6.84
N ASN A 121 -0.71 -8.73 6.63
CA ASN A 121 -1.80 -7.95 6.06
C ASN A 121 -2.71 -7.46 7.19
N SER A 122 -2.40 -6.28 7.74
CA SER A 122 -3.19 -5.63 8.79
C SER A 122 -3.47 -6.52 10.03
N GLY A 123 -2.50 -7.32 10.45
CA GLY A 123 -2.59 -8.25 11.58
C GLY A 123 -2.82 -9.71 11.16
N GLU A 124 -3.21 -9.97 9.91
CA GLU A 124 -3.29 -11.33 9.36
C GLU A 124 -1.91 -11.77 8.85
N ILE A 125 -1.17 -12.49 9.70
CA ILE A 125 0.21 -12.88 9.43
C ILE A 125 0.28 -14.21 8.68
N THR A 126 0.83 -14.19 7.46
CA THR A 126 1.29 -15.37 6.74
C THR A 126 2.81 -15.48 6.85
N SER A 127 3.29 -16.41 7.67
CA SER A 127 4.71 -16.68 7.79
C SER A 127 5.18 -17.74 6.78
N CYS A 128 6.42 -17.65 6.31
CA CYS A 128 7.15 -18.74 5.65
C CYS A 128 8.00 -19.54 6.66
N LEU A 129 8.12 -19.04 7.90
CA LEU A 129 8.76 -19.77 9.00
C LEU A 129 7.86 -20.85 9.59
N ASN A 130 6.60 -20.96 9.19
CA ASN A 130 5.75 -22.07 9.59
C ASN A 130 6.17 -23.36 8.85
N ALA A 131 6.23 -24.48 9.58
CA ALA A 131 6.69 -25.77 9.06
C ALA A 131 5.83 -26.32 7.89
N GLU A 132 4.65 -25.76 7.65
CA GLU A 132 3.68 -26.21 6.64
C GLU A 132 3.90 -25.55 5.27
N ASN A 133 4.68 -24.47 5.18
CA ASN A 133 4.88 -23.71 3.94
C ASN A 133 6.37 -23.71 3.53
N ALA A 134 6.89 -24.89 3.18
CA ALA A 134 8.31 -25.14 2.92
C ALA A 134 8.83 -24.55 1.59
N LYS A 135 8.71 -23.23 1.40
CA LYS A 135 9.36 -22.47 0.31
C LYS A 135 10.71 -21.89 0.71
N LEU A 136 11.13 -22.03 1.98
CA LEU A 136 12.43 -21.55 2.44
C LEU A 136 13.57 -22.47 1.95
N PRO A 137 14.74 -21.90 1.61
CA PRO A 137 15.93 -22.68 1.33
C PRO A 137 16.25 -23.64 2.48
N SER A 138 16.65 -24.87 2.15
CA SER A 138 17.02 -25.88 3.13
C SER A 138 18.07 -25.35 4.11
N GLY A 139 17.84 -25.57 5.41
CA GLY A 139 18.75 -25.15 6.47
C GLY A 139 18.58 -23.72 6.98
N LEU A 140 17.69 -22.92 6.37
CA LEU A 140 17.35 -21.58 6.87
C LEU A 140 16.28 -21.62 7.98
N LEU A 141 15.27 -22.49 7.83
CA LEU A 141 14.21 -22.63 8.82
C LEU A 141 14.71 -23.37 10.07
N VAL A 142 14.45 -22.81 11.25
CA VAL A 142 14.73 -23.46 12.54
C VAL A 142 13.43 -23.84 13.24
N ASP A 143 12.53 -22.87 13.42
CA ASP A 143 11.20 -23.06 14.01
C ASP A 143 10.22 -21.98 13.50
N LYS A 144 9.01 -21.95 14.05
CA LYS A 144 7.91 -21.05 13.62
C LYS A 144 8.21 -19.55 13.73
N LYS A 145 9.27 -19.15 14.42
CA LYS A 145 9.62 -17.74 14.70
C LYS A 145 11.07 -17.40 14.38
N THR A 146 11.93 -18.39 14.16
CA THR A 146 13.36 -18.18 13.99
C THR A 146 13.91 -18.75 12.69
N PHE A 147 14.92 -18.05 12.15
CA PHE A 147 15.69 -18.46 10.99
C PHE A 147 17.19 -18.52 11.34
N ARG A 148 17.97 -19.20 10.49
CA ARG A 148 19.40 -19.43 10.69
C ARG A 148 20.24 -18.61 9.72
N LEU A 149 21.35 -18.05 10.21
CA LEU A 149 22.38 -17.43 9.39
C LEU A 149 23.33 -18.51 8.86
N ASN A 150 23.26 -18.82 7.57
CA ASN A 150 23.91 -20.01 6.99
C ASN A 150 25.25 -19.74 6.29
N LYS A 151 25.66 -18.48 6.16
CA LYS A 151 26.89 -18.04 5.50
C LYS A 151 27.51 -16.88 6.29
N SER A 152 28.82 -16.73 6.21
CA SER A 152 29.50 -15.51 6.65
C SER A 152 29.17 -14.36 5.69
N GLY A 153 29.17 -13.13 6.19
CA GLY A 153 28.93 -11.93 5.41
C GLY A 153 27.87 -11.03 6.04
N VAL A 154 27.36 -10.09 5.24
CA VAL A 154 26.38 -9.11 5.69
C VAL A 154 25.01 -9.49 5.18
N TYR A 155 24.07 -9.66 6.11
CA TYR A 155 22.65 -9.83 5.81
C TYR A 155 21.92 -8.50 6.06
N THR A 156 20.85 -8.27 5.30
CA THR A 156 19.89 -7.20 5.58
C THR A 156 18.53 -7.82 5.86
N LEU A 157 18.04 -7.65 7.09
CA LEU A 157 16.66 -7.94 7.44
C LEU A 157 15.81 -6.70 7.15
N ARG A 158 15.03 -6.77 6.07
CA ARG A 158 14.23 -5.67 5.56
C ARG A 158 12.78 -5.81 5.99
N PHE A 159 12.23 -4.73 6.54
CA PHE A 159 10.82 -4.54 6.80
C PHE A 159 10.30 -3.53 5.78
N PHE A 160 9.44 -3.96 4.87
CA PHE A 160 8.87 -3.14 3.80
C PHE A 160 7.36 -3.04 3.97
N ALA A 161 6.88 -1.90 4.46
CA ALA A 161 5.45 -1.65 4.66
C ALA A 161 4.89 -0.75 3.56
N TYR A 162 3.67 -1.05 3.09
CA TYR A 162 2.96 -0.29 2.08
C TYR A 162 1.45 -0.28 2.30
N ASP A 163 0.79 0.80 1.90
CA ASP A 163 -0.68 0.95 1.94
C ASP A 163 -1.34 0.43 0.63
N GLU A 164 -2.66 0.57 0.52
CA GLU A 164 -3.41 0.19 -0.69
C GLU A 164 -3.13 1.08 -1.91
N PHE A 165 -2.51 2.26 -1.69
CA PHE A 165 -2.12 3.23 -2.71
C PHE A 165 -0.62 3.14 -3.07
N TYR A 166 0.09 2.16 -2.51
CA TYR A 166 1.53 1.92 -2.65
C TYR A 166 2.45 3.02 -2.10
N ASN A 167 1.95 3.87 -1.21
CA ASN A 167 2.83 4.66 -0.34
C ASN A 167 3.55 3.69 0.60
N CYS A 168 4.86 3.88 0.80
CA CYS A 168 5.67 2.85 1.45
C CYS A 168 6.78 3.41 2.34
N VAL A 169 7.18 2.59 3.30
CA VAL A 169 8.30 2.83 4.21
C VAL A 169 9.14 1.57 4.36
N THR A 170 10.46 1.74 4.44
CA THR A 170 11.40 0.63 4.62
C THR A 170 12.25 0.85 5.85
N VAL A 171 12.42 -0.20 6.66
CA VAL A 171 13.41 -0.27 7.73
C VAL A 171 14.34 -1.45 7.47
N ASP A 172 15.62 -1.16 7.31
CA ASP A 172 16.67 -2.17 7.10
C ASP A 172 17.49 -2.38 8.37
N VAL A 173 17.61 -3.63 8.81
CA VAL A 173 18.45 -4.04 9.94
C VAL A 173 19.65 -4.81 9.40
N THR A 174 20.85 -4.29 9.64
CA THR A 174 22.10 -4.92 9.22
C THR A 174 22.55 -5.95 10.23
N ILE A 175 22.89 -7.15 9.76
CA ILE A 175 23.36 -8.27 10.58
C ILE A 175 24.69 -8.75 9.99
N VAL A 176 25.76 -8.67 10.79
CA VAL A 176 27.11 -9.11 10.37
C VAL A 176 27.38 -10.51 10.92
N VAL A 177 27.83 -11.40 10.05
CA VAL A 177 28.12 -12.80 10.38
C VAL A 177 29.58 -13.12 10.07
N GLU A 178 30.32 -13.53 11.09
CA GLU A 178 31.73 -13.95 11.01
C GLU A 178 31.87 -15.47 10.80
#